data_AF-C2KJG9-F1
#
_entry.id   AF-C2KJG9-F1
#
_cell.length_a   1.000
_cell.length_b   1.000
_cell.length_c   1.000
_cell.angle_alpha   90.00
_cell.angle_beta   90.00
_cell.angle_gamma   90.00
#
_symmetry.space_group_name_H-M   'P 1'
#
loop_
_entity.id
_entity.type
_entity.pdbx_description
1 polymer ?
#
loop_
_entity_poly.entity_id
_entity_poly.type
_entity_poly.pdbx_seq_one_letter_code
_entity_poly.pdbx_strand_id
1 'polypeptide(L)' 'MEKAEQYPKWLNRSKAHQYISASDNTFMKYYVNNGKVTAYPTEHGIRYDRDEIDEAVKHYYD' A
#
# COMPACT_ATOMS: atom_id res chain seq x y z
N MET A 1 -19.34 9.22 -1.33
CA MET A 1 -18.34 9.19 -0.24
C MET A 1 -17.91 7.73 0.03
N GLU A 2 -17.46 6.99 -0.99
CA GLU A 2 -17.52 5.51 -0.97
C GLU A 2 -16.16 4.77 -1.00
N LYS A 3 -15.01 5.46 -0.96
CA LYS A 3 -13.70 4.77 -0.93
C LYS A 3 -13.31 4.20 0.44
N ALA A 4 -13.96 4.64 1.52
CA ALA A 4 -13.59 4.26 2.88
C ALA A 4 -13.96 2.79 3.22
N GLU A 5 -15.02 2.25 2.62
CA GLU A 5 -15.50 0.89 2.92
C GLU A 5 -14.77 -0.20 2.10
N GLN A 6 -14.26 0.14 0.91
CA GLN A 6 -13.63 -0.83 0.02
C GLN A 6 -12.20 -1.20 0.44
N TYR A 7 -11.51 -0.31 1.15
CA TYR A 7 -10.12 -0.48 1.58
C TYR A 7 -9.95 -0.20 3.07
N PRO A 8 -9.85 -1.26 3.92
CA PRO A 8 -9.55 -1.09 5.34
C PRO A 8 -8.17 -0.47 5.54
N LYS A 9 -7.90 0.10 6.71
CA LYS A 9 -6.61 0.72 7.04
C LYS A 9 -5.43 -0.22 6.82
N TRP A 10 -5.61 -1.51 7.12
CA TRP A 10 -4.60 -2.54 6.90
C TRP A 10 -4.88 -3.35 5.64
N LEU A 11 -4.10 -3.11 4.60
CA LEU A 11 -4.19 -3.80 3.32
C LEU A 11 -3.19 -4.94 3.24
N ASN A 12 -3.58 -6.05 2.62
CA ASN A 12 -2.61 -7.06 2.21
C ASN A 12 -1.93 -6.62 0.90
N ARG A 13 -0.85 -7.29 0.52
CA ARG A 13 -0.10 -7.01 -0.72
C ARG A 13 -1.01 -6.86 -1.95
N SER A 14 -1.95 -7.80 -2.13
CA SER A 14 -2.86 -7.81 -3.27
C SER A 14 -3.78 -6.59 -3.31
N LYS A 15 -4.38 -6.22 -2.18
CA LYS A 15 -5.23 -5.02 -2.09
C LYS A 15 -4.40 -3.73 -2.17
N ALA A 16 -3.18 -3.72 -1.65
CA ALA A 16 -2.30 -2.55 -1.67
C ALA A 16 -1.92 -2.13 -3.10
N HIS A 17 -1.47 -3.07 -3.94
CA HIS A 17 -1.14 -2.75 -5.33
C HIS A 17 -2.41 -2.40 -6.14
N GLN A 18 -3.55 -3.04 -5.87
CA GLN A 18 -4.84 -2.69 -6.50
C GLN A 18 -5.34 -1.30 -6.09
N TYR A 19 -5.15 -0.90 -4.83
CA TYR A 19 -5.56 0.42 -4.31
C TYR A 19 -4.93 1.56 -5.12
N ILE A 20 -3.65 1.40 -5.47
CA ILE A 20 -2.90 2.38 -6.26
C ILE A 20 -2.91 2.08 -7.77
N SER A 21 -3.73 1.12 -8.21
CA SER A 21 -3.79 0.63 -9.59
C SER A 21 -2.41 0.33 -10.20
N ALA A 22 -1.49 -0.19 -9.39
CA ALA A 22 -0.13 -0.54 -9.80
C ALA A 22 0.06 -2.05 -9.88
N SER A 23 1.10 -2.44 -10.62
CA SER A 23 1.60 -3.80 -10.62
C SER A 23 2.24 -4.13 -9.28
N ASP A 24 2.08 -5.37 -8.86
CA ASP A 24 2.66 -5.91 -7.64
C ASP A 24 4.20 -5.69 -7.54
N ASN A 25 4.92 -5.92 -8.64
CA ASN A 25 6.36 -5.69 -8.69
C ASN A 25 6.73 -4.20 -8.54
N THR A 26 5.94 -3.31 -9.12
CA THR A 26 6.10 -1.85 -8.97
C THR A 26 5.85 -1.44 -7.53
N PHE A 27 4.80 -1.97 -6.90
CA PHE A 27 4.52 -1.71 -5.50
C PHE A 27 5.69 -2.14 -4.60
N MET A 28 6.17 -3.37 -4.74
CA MET A 28 7.33 -3.82 -3.95
C MET A 28 8.60 -3.01 -4.22
N LYS A 29 8.92 -2.72 -5.48
CA LYS A 29 10.18 -2.06 -5.83
C LYS A 29 10.21 -0.58 -5.42
N TYR A 30 9.14 0.15 -5.66
CA TYR A 30 9.13 1.62 -5.51
C TYR A 30 8.54 2.08 -4.18
N TYR A 31 7.71 1.27 -3.54
CA TYR A 31 7.06 1.63 -2.28
C TYR A 31 7.72 0.91 -1.10
N VAL A 32 7.80 -0.42 -1.15
CA VAL A 32 8.34 -1.22 -0.02
C VAL A 32 9.87 -1.14 0.04
N ASN A 33 10.57 -1.52 -1.03
CA ASN A 33 12.04 -1.53 -1.08
C ASN A 33 12.66 -0.14 -0.98
N ASN A 34 11.92 0.90 -1.39
CA ASN A 34 12.35 2.28 -1.29
C ASN A 34 12.04 2.91 0.08
N GLY A 35 11.46 2.15 1.01
CA GLY A 35 11.13 2.61 2.36
C GLY A 35 9.98 3.62 2.42
N LYS A 36 9.17 3.77 1.37
CA LYS A 36 8.00 4.66 1.35
C LYS A 36 6.79 4.05 2.05
N VAL A 37 6.69 2.73 2.07
CA VAL A 37 5.59 2.00 2.73
C VAL A 37 6.17 0.89 3.59
N THR A 38 5.79 0.88 4.85
CA THR A 38 6.24 -0.14 5.80
C THR A 38 5.49 -1.45 5.61
N ALA A 39 6.24 -2.54 5.52
CA ALA A 39 5.71 -3.89 5.54
C ALA A 39 5.58 -4.36 6.99
N TYR A 40 4.37 -4.44 7.53
CA TYR A 40 4.11 -4.92 8.88
C TYR A 40 3.90 -6.43 8.86
N PRO A 41 4.84 -7.23 9.40
CA PRO A 41 4.63 -8.66 9.57
C PRO A 41 3.62 -8.91 10.68
N THR A 42 2.52 -9.58 10.36
CA THR A 42 1.51 -10.05 11.33
C THR A 42 1.43 -11.57 11.31
N GLU A 43 0.78 -12.17 12.30
CA GLU A 43 0.57 -13.63 12.35
C GLU A 43 -0.16 -14.19 11.11
N HIS A 44 -0.92 -13.33 10.42
CA HIS A 44 -1.65 -13.67 9.19
C HIS A 44 -0.93 -13.24 7.90
N GLY A 45 0.34 -12.83 7.99
CA GLY A 45 1.16 -12.37 6.86
C GLY A 45 1.45 -10.87 6.87
N ILE A 46 2.02 -10.37 5.78
CA ILE A 46 2.43 -8.97 5.66
C ILE A 46 1.21 -8.08 5.37
N ARG A 47 1.07 -7.01 6.15
CA ARG A 47 0.10 -5.94 5.93
C ARG A 47 0.79 -4.60 5.71
N TYR A 48 0.10 -3.74 5.00
CA TYR A 48 0.54 -2.40 4.62
C TYR A 48 -0.52 -1.41 5.07
N ASP A 49 -0.07 -0.27 5.61
CA ASP A 49 -0.96 0.80 6.04
C ASP A 49 -1.43 1.61 4.83
N ARG A 50 -2.76 1.82 4.73
CA ARG A 50 -3.37 2.56 3.63
C ARG A 50 -2.94 4.02 3.62
N ASP A 51 -2.82 4.66 4.78
CA ASP A 51 -2.41 6.07 4.87
C ASP A 51 -0.96 6.20 4.40
N GLU A 52 -0.05 5.30 4.80
CA GLU A 52 1.34 5.29 4.27
C GLU A 52 1.36 5.11 2.74
N ILE A 53 0.51 4.23 2.20
CA ILE A 53 0.40 4.05 0.75
C ILE A 53 -0.12 5.33 0.07
N ASP A 54 -1.13 5.97 0.64
CA ASP A 54 -1.73 7.21 0.11
C ASP A 54 -0.72 8.35 0.10
N GLU A 55 0.05 8.51 1.19
CA GLU A 55 1.15 9.45 1.30
C GLU A 55 2.24 9.14 0.27
N ALA A 56 2.65 7.87 0.17
CA ALA A 56 3.67 7.45 -0.79
C ALA A 56 3.28 7.70 -2.25
N VAL A 57 1.99 7.56 -2.60
CA VAL A 57 1.45 7.88 -3.92
C VAL A 57 1.43 9.39 -4.16
N LYS A 58 0.96 10.18 -3.18
CA LYS A 58 0.95 11.65 -3.27
C LYS A 58 2.36 12.19 -3.48
N HIS A 59 3.33 11.66 -2.74
CA HIS A 59 4.75 11.99 -2.85
C HIS A 59 5.47 11.34 -4.03
N TYR A 60 4.79 10.56 -4.89
CA TYR A 60 5.39 10.01 -6.11
C TYR A 60 5.29 10.97 -7.30
N TYR A 61 4.33 11.91 -7.28
CA TYR A 61 4.06 12.85 -8.38
C TYR A 61 4.72 14.24 -8.20
N ASP A 62 5.52 14.41 -7.14
CA ASP A 62 6.39 15.59 -6.92
C ASP A 62 7.80 15.33 -7.48
#